data_AF-A0A938CKG5-F1
#
_entry.id   AF-A0A938CKG5-F1
#
_cell.length_a   1.000
_cell.length_b   1.000
_cell.length_c   1.000
_cell.angle_alpha   90.00
_cell.angle_beta   90.00
_cell.angle_gamma   90.00
#
_symmetry.space_group_name_H-M   'P 1'
#
loop_
_entity.id
_entity.type
_entity.pdbx_description
1 polymer ?
#
loop_
_entity_poly.entity_id
_entity_poly.type
_entity_poly.pdbx_seq_one_letter_code
_entity_poly.pdbx_strand_id
1 'polypeptide(L)'
;RGVVVTDPFVPATVNVATMVAATEDLLIATPHLARVLKLPIRRNLQNRWPTNAAALQWAVDELWPKLNHHLLAYNAPDWPYLIDYLVAHRAFSFWITGPVDGSASLGGLLPDLLVSARAECGEPPIGAPLAEQLVIERLLAKAPPNIGCLGAPYNGVGVGIGEGPGVSLLTRYGKFLAWSAQNANLTVHSGAAVASLPSPERRGAGGEAPLDRTKVYLTCLISDGDAPINWYAFFPLRYWDDPVRGTFPLNWSTGPAVHDLLPDVVDWYRTRANDSDGFVAACSGAGYCYPDAFASQYADAEALFRDYLALTEVSMARLSLRGLWTHTATGERLGAFAQQVPSVSFLLPDYSRLPATTAENANEVLAGRIPSFRALTSFNMDLGEAATMQLMLDDLRAYTPVQRPAFMHVFVQCYPWSPTKLRGVLEALGPEYVPVRADEMARLYLESRP
;
A
#
# COMPACT_ATOMS: atom_id res chain seq x y z
N ARG A 1 -6.92 -30.92 -15.95
CA ARG A 1 -6.71 -30.49 -17.36
C ARG A 1 -5.24 -30.58 -17.79
N GLY A 2 -4.29 -30.31 -16.89
CA GLY A 2 -2.85 -30.60 -17.08
C GLY A 2 -2.00 -29.60 -16.30
N VAL A 3 -0.71 -29.51 -16.64
CA VAL A 3 0.21 -28.52 -16.06
C VAL A 3 0.82 -27.62 -17.13
N VAL A 4 1.13 -26.38 -16.73
CA VAL A 4 2.10 -25.50 -17.38
C VAL A 4 3.41 -25.57 -16.60
N VAL A 5 4.50 -25.88 -17.29
CA VAL A 5 5.83 -26.04 -16.68
C VAL A 5 6.65 -24.78 -16.85
N THR A 6 7.13 -24.21 -15.75
CA THR A 6 7.98 -23.00 -15.73
C THR A 6 9.42 -23.30 -16.17
N ASP A 7 10.13 -22.24 -16.57
CA ASP A 7 11.57 -22.28 -16.81
C ASP A 7 12.33 -21.79 -15.56
N PRO A 8 13.11 -22.64 -14.88
CA PRO A 8 13.89 -22.22 -13.72
C PRO A 8 14.99 -21.19 -14.06
N PHE A 9 15.38 -21.06 -15.32
CA PHE A 9 16.40 -20.12 -15.77
C PHE A 9 15.83 -18.78 -16.24
N VAL A 10 14.51 -18.65 -16.38
CA VAL A 10 13.84 -17.40 -16.76
C VAL A 10 12.71 -17.12 -15.77
N PRO A 11 12.97 -16.40 -14.68
CA PRO A 11 12.01 -16.17 -13.60
C PRO A 11 10.68 -15.55 -14.04
N ALA A 12 10.70 -14.68 -15.06
CA ALA A 12 9.46 -14.14 -15.62
C ALA A 12 8.47 -15.23 -16.08
N THR A 13 8.95 -16.44 -16.37
CA THR A 13 8.07 -17.56 -16.73
C THR A 13 7.15 -18.01 -15.61
N VAL A 14 7.42 -17.66 -14.34
CA VAL A 14 6.45 -17.87 -13.25
C VAL A 14 5.21 -17.02 -13.51
N ASN A 15 5.37 -15.73 -13.76
CA ASN A 15 4.27 -14.82 -14.07
C ASN A 15 3.57 -15.21 -15.40
N VAL A 16 4.33 -15.62 -16.42
CA VAL A 16 3.75 -16.15 -17.67
C VAL A 16 2.94 -17.43 -17.42
N ALA A 17 3.45 -18.36 -16.61
CA ALA A 17 2.74 -19.59 -16.26
C ALA A 17 1.47 -19.29 -15.46
N THR A 18 1.48 -18.31 -14.56
CA THR A 18 0.28 -17.83 -13.86
C THR A 18 -0.81 -17.40 -14.85
N MET A 19 -0.46 -16.58 -15.84
CA MET A 19 -1.42 -16.10 -16.85
C MET A 19 -1.89 -17.22 -17.80
N VAL A 20 -1.01 -18.15 -18.17
CA VAL A 20 -1.38 -19.35 -18.94
C VAL A 20 -2.32 -20.25 -18.14
N ALA A 21 -2.03 -20.47 -16.86
CA ALA A 21 -2.89 -21.25 -15.97
C ALA A 21 -4.29 -20.64 -15.86
N ALA A 22 -4.38 -19.30 -15.76
CA ALA A 22 -5.63 -18.55 -15.68
C ALA A 22 -6.50 -18.64 -16.95
N THR A 23 -5.89 -18.78 -18.11
CA THR A 23 -6.58 -18.81 -19.42
C THR A 23 -6.88 -20.22 -19.91
N GLU A 24 -6.10 -21.22 -19.48
CA GLU A 24 -6.21 -22.60 -19.96
C GLU A 24 -6.64 -23.61 -18.87
N ASP A 25 -6.96 -23.13 -17.67
CA ASP A 25 -7.35 -23.93 -16.50
C ASP A 25 -6.31 -25.02 -16.18
N LEU A 26 -5.04 -24.61 -16.07
CA LEU A 26 -3.90 -25.49 -15.80
C LEU A 26 -3.32 -25.27 -14.40
N LEU A 27 -2.63 -26.27 -13.87
CA LEU A 27 -1.80 -26.11 -12.67
C LEU A 27 -0.39 -25.63 -13.07
N ILE A 28 0.20 -24.77 -12.25
CA ILE A 28 1.58 -24.33 -12.43
C ILE A 28 2.50 -25.36 -11.78
N ALA A 29 3.57 -25.75 -12.47
CA ALA A 29 4.56 -26.67 -11.92
C ALA A 29 5.98 -26.29 -12.32
N THR A 30 6.93 -26.47 -11.40
CA THR A 30 8.35 -26.54 -11.76
C THR A 30 8.64 -27.84 -12.53
N PRO A 31 9.76 -27.96 -13.25
CA PRO A 31 10.13 -29.22 -13.92
C PRO A 31 10.23 -30.42 -12.96
N HIS A 32 10.65 -30.17 -11.71
CA HIS A 32 10.63 -31.20 -10.67
C HIS A 32 9.20 -31.58 -10.30
N LEU A 33 8.35 -30.59 -9.99
CA LEU A 33 6.97 -30.85 -9.58
C LEU A 33 6.15 -31.54 -10.69
N ALA A 34 6.38 -31.20 -11.96
CA ALA A 34 5.73 -31.87 -13.09
C ALA A 34 6.03 -33.37 -13.16
N ARG A 35 7.28 -33.78 -12.83
CA ARG A 35 7.67 -35.20 -12.73
C ARG A 35 6.98 -35.91 -11.57
N VAL A 36 6.77 -35.21 -10.45
CA VAL A 36 6.10 -35.75 -9.26
C VAL A 36 4.60 -35.90 -9.49
N LEU A 37 3.95 -34.87 -10.03
CA LEU A 37 2.49 -34.85 -10.24
C LEU A 37 2.01 -35.84 -11.30
N LYS A 38 2.88 -36.21 -12.27
CA LYS A 38 2.55 -37.10 -13.41
C LYS A 38 1.30 -36.66 -14.19
N LEU A 39 0.98 -35.38 -14.16
CA LEU A 39 -0.10 -34.79 -14.94
C LEU A 39 0.37 -34.50 -16.37
N PRO A 40 -0.53 -34.50 -17.37
CA PRO A 40 -0.16 -34.14 -18.74
C PRO A 40 0.43 -32.72 -18.81
N ILE A 41 1.64 -32.61 -19.36
CA ILE A 41 2.25 -31.31 -19.67
C ILE A 41 1.53 -30.72 -20.88
N ARG A 42 0.75 -29.66 -20.67
CA ARG A 42 -0.01 -28.96 -21.72
C ARG A 42 0.79 -27.81 -22.32
N ARG A 43 1.60 -27.17 -21.48
CA ARG A 43 2.49 -26.07 -21.85
C ARG A 43 3.85 -26.30 -21.20
N ASN A 44 4.92 -26.21 -21.98
CA ASN A 44 6.29 -26.24 -21.48
C ASN A 44 6.95 -24.91 -21.83
N LEU A 45 7.32 -24.13 -20.82
CA LEU A 45 7.92 -22.81 -21.01
C LEU A 45 9.45 -22.83 -20.99
N GLN A 46 10.06 -23.99 -20.71
CA GLN A 46 11.51 -24.15 -20.71
C GLN A 46 12.12 -23.81 -22.08
N ASN A 47 13.23 -23.06 -22.06
CA ASN A 47 14.04 -22.67 -23.22
C ASN A 47 13.25 -21.91 -24.31
N ARG A 48 12.12 -21.26 -23.96
CA ARG A 48 11.30 -20.53 -24.93
C ARG A 48 11.77 -19.11 -25.19
N TRP A 49 12.38 -18.47 -24.20
CA TRP A 49 12.82 -17.08 -24.29
C TRP A 49 14.21 -16.92 -23.66
N PRO A 50 15.07 -16.05 -24.22
CA PRO A 50 16.40 -15.82 -23.68
C PRO A 50 16.42 -14.85 -22.49
N THR A 51 15.36 -14.07 -22.29
CA THR A 51 15.30 -13.01 -21.25
C THR A 51 13.90 -12.88 -20.66
N ASN A 52 13.82 -12.30 -19.46
CA ASN A 52 12.57 -11.93 -18.82
C ASN A 52 11.73 -10.98 -19.71
N ALA A 53 12.37 -9.96 -20.29
CA ALA A 53 11.71 -9.00 -21.16
C ALA A 53 11.07 -9.67 -22.39
N ALA A 54 11.73 -10.67 -23.00
CA ALA A 54 11.17 -11.42 -24.13
C ALA A 54 9.94 -12.26 -23.72
N ALA A 55 10.00 -12.89 -22.53
CA ALA A 55 8.86 -13.63 -21.98
C ALA A 55 7.67 -12.71 -21.67
N LEU A 56 7.93 -11.54 -21.06
CA LEU A 56 6.91 -10.53 -20.77
C LEU A 56 6.31 -9.94 -22.05
N GLN A 57 7.14 -9.64 -23.06
CA GLN A 57 6.66 -9.14 -24.35
C GLN A 57 5.71 -10.14 -25.01
N TRP A 58 6.07 -11.42 -25.01
CA TRP A 58 5.18 -12.48 -25.50
C TRP A 58 3.85 -12.53 -24.73
N ALA A 59 3.88 -12.38 -23.40
CA ALA A 59 2.66 -12.33 -22.62
C ALA A 59 1.78 -11.11 -22.96
N VAL A 60 2.37 -9.94 -23.18
CA VAL A 60 1.65 -8.73 -23.62
C VAL A 60 0.99 -8.97 -24.98
N ASP A 61 1.64 -9.67 -25.91
CA ASP A 61 1.10 -9.86 -27.25
C ASP A 61 0.05 -10.99 -27.30
N GLU A 62 0.28 -12.10 -26.59
CA GLU A 62 -0.51 -13.33 -26.74
C GLU A 62 -1.53 -13.59 -25.62
N LEU A 63 -1.25 -13.08 -24.41
CA LEU A 63 -2.07 -13.34 -23.22
C LEU A 63 -2.93 -12.13 -22.86
N TRP A 64 -2.42 -10.89 -22.92
CA TRP A 64 -3.19 -9.70 -22.58
C TRP A 64 -4.59 -9.66 -23.23
N PRO A 65 -4.79 -9.99 -24.53
CA PRO A 65 -6.14 -9.99 -25.13
C PRO A 65 -7.14 -10.98 -24.50
N LYS A 66 -6.66 -11.95 -23.71
CA LYS A 66 -7.45 -13.02 -23.08
C LYS A 66 -7.61 -12.84 -21.57
N LEU A 67 -6.93 -11.84 -21.00
CA LEU A 67 -6.88 -11.57 -19.58
C LEU A 67 -7.86 -10.45 -19.19
N ASN A 68 -8.06 -10.29 -17.89
CA ASN A 68 -8.81 -9.16 -17.34
C ASN A 68 -8.00 -7.87 -17.49
N HIS A 69 -8.60 -6.84 -18.07
CA HIS A 69 -7.96 -5.54 -18.30
C HIS A 69 -8.08 -4.56 -17.15
N HIS A 70 -8.83 -4.90 -16.09
CA HIS A 70 -9.09 -4.03 -14.94
C HIS A 70 -8.29 -4.42 -13.69
N LEU A 71 -7.32 -5.34 -13.83
CA LEU A 71 -6.47 -5.77 -12.73
C LEU A 71 -5.08 -6.15 -13.24
N LEU A 72 -4.06 -5.51 -12.67
CA LEU A 72 -2.65 -5.85 -12.89
C LEU A 72 -2.05 -6.39 -11.59
N ALA A 73 -0.88 -7.04 -11.70
CA ALA A 73 -0.15 -7.50 -10.53
C ALA A 73 1.36 -7.40 -10.69
N TYR A 74 1.97 -6.68 -9.76
CA TYR A 74 3.41 -6.57 -9.56
C TYR A 74 3.87 -7.72 -8.65
N ASN A 75 4.17 -8.87 -9.22
CA ASN A 75 4.40 -10.10 -8.48
C ASN A 75 5.83 -10.61 -8.65
N ALA A 76 6.57 -10.70 -7.55
CA ALA A 76 7.89 -11.30 -7.54
C ALA A 76 7.80 -12.79 -7.93
N PRO A 77 8.70 -13.30 -8.80
CA PRO A 77 8.63 -14.69 -9.25
C PRO A 77 8.74 -15.76 -8.14
N ASP A 78 9.34 -15.41 -7.00
CA ASP A 78 9.52 -16.28 -5.83
C ASP A 78 8.35 -16.19 -4.83
N TRP A 79 7.35 -15.34 -5.08
CA TRP A 79 6.17 -15.21 -4.24
C TRP A 79 5.01 -16.07 -4.76
N PRO A 80 4.68 -17.18 -4.06
CA PRO A 80 3.53 -18.02 -4.45
C PRO A 80 2.19 -17.43 -3.97
N TYR A 81 2.23 -16.43 -3.10
CA TYR A 81 1.11 -16.06 -2.24
C TYR A 81 -0.11 -15.53 -3.00
N LEU A 82 0.10 -14.69 -4.02
CA LEU A 82 -0.98 -14.07 -4.79
C LEU A 82 -1.54 -14.94 -5.92
N ILE A 83 -0.86 -16.04 -6.26
CA ILE A 83 -1.11 -16.80 -7.49
C ILE A 83 -2.57 -17.28 -7.56
N ASP A 84 -3.17 -17.67 -6.43
CA ASP A 84 -4.57 -18.10 -6.38
C ASP A 84 -5.51 -17.01 -6.92
N TYR A 85 -5.34 -15.78 -6.45
CA TYR A 85 -6.15 -14.62 -6.85
C TYR A 85 -5.87 -14.19 -8.29
N LEU A 86 -4.59 -14.17 -8.69
CA LEU A 86 -4.21 -13.79 -10.05
C LEU A 86 -4.78 -14.76 -11.08
N VAL A 87 -4.79 -16.06 -10.78
CA VAL A 87 -5.41 -17.09 -11.63
C VAL A 87 -6.92 -16.92 -11.66
N ALA A 88 -7.57 -16.79 -10.51
CA ALA A 88 -9.03 -16.65 -10.41
C ALA A 88 -9.57 -15.42 -11.17
N HIS A 89 -8.84 -14.31 -11.12
CA HIS A 89 -9.25 -13.05 -11.74
C HIS A 89 -8.62 -12.79 -13.11
N ARG A 90 -7.86 -13.76 -13.64
CA ARG A 90 -7.14 -13.64 -14.93
C ARG A 90 -6.34 -12.34 -15.02
N ALA A 91 -5.64 -11.98 -13.95
CA ALA A 91 -4.86 -10.75 -13.88
C ALA A 91 -3.58 -10.85 -14.72
N PHE A 92 -3.15 -9.74 -15.33
CA PHE A 92 -1.83 -9.69 -15.94
C PHE A 92 -0.78 -9.51 -14.86
N SER A 93 0.15 -10.46 -14.76
CA SER A 93 1.19 -10.48 -13.73
C SER A 93 2.57 -10.20 -14.33
N PHE A 94 3.36 -9.38 -13.65
CA PHE A 94 4.70 -9.01 -14.09
C PHE A 94 5.65 -8.68 -12.95
N TRP A 95 6.94 -8.64 -13.27
CA TRP A 95 8.02 -8.19 -12.39
C TRP A 95 9.01 -7.38 -13.23
N ILE A 96 9.52 -6.29 -12.66
CA ILE A 96 10.69 -5.58 -13.21
C ILE A 96 11.79 -5.76 -12.17
N THR A 97 12.89 -6.35 -12.61
CA THR A 97 14.08 -6.60 -11.81
C THR A 97 14.76 -5.30 -11.38
N GLY A 98 15.38 -5.33 -10.22
CA GLY A 98 16.24 -4.28 -9.66
C GLY A 98 17.72 -4.56 -9.91
N PRO A 99 18.62 -3.80 -9.24
CA PRO A 99 20.06 -3.98 -9.38
C PRO A 99 20.55 -5.39 -9.04
N VAL A 100 20.01 -6.05 -8.00
CA VAL A 100 20.49 -7.34 -7.48
C VAL A 100 19.92 -8.52 -8.27
N ASP A 101 18.62 -8.55 -8.51
CA ASP A 101 17.97 -9.63 -9.26
C ASP A 101 18.04 -9.43 -10.78
N GLY A 102 18.34 -8.22 -11.24
CA GLY A 102 18.64 -7.89 -12.63
C GLY A 102 20.10 -8.17 -13.00
N SER A 103 21.06 -7.93 -12.09
CA SER A 103 22.43 -8.38 -12.28
C SER A 103 22.54 -9.85 -11.92
N ALA A 104 22.60 -10.72 -12.92
CA ALA A 104 23.54 -11.85 -12.99
C ALA A 104 23.61 -12.87 -11.80
N SER A 105 22.82 -12.80 -10.75
CA SER A 105 22.74 -13.85 -9.73
C SER A 105 21.33 -14.04 -9.21
N LEU A 106 20.35 -13.26 -9.69
CA LEU A 106 18.94 -13.49 -9.43
C LEU A 106 18.65 -13.69 -7.93
N GLY A 107 19.28 -12.87 -7.07
CA GLY A 107 19.14 -12.99 -5.61
C GLY A 107 19.55 -14.35 -5.04
N GLY A 108 20.42 -15.12 -5.73
CA GLY A 108 20.87 -16.46 -5.34
C GLY A 108 20.07 -17.63 -5.95
N LEU A 109 19.09 -17.38 -6.85
CA LEU A 109 18.29 -18.44 -7.49
C LEU A 109 19.00 -19.13 -8.65
N LEU A 110 20.01 -18.50 -9.27
CA LEU A 110 20.86 -19.13 -10.28
C LEU A 110 22.31 -19.25 -9.78
N PRO A 111 22.97 -20.41 -9.97
CA PRO A 111 24.39 -20.54 -9.74
C PRO A 111 25.19 -19.47 -10.52
N ASP A 112 26.08 -18.74 -9.85
CA ASP A 112 26.96 -17.73 -10.46
C ASP A 112 27.69 -18.25 -11.72
N LEU A 113 27.97 -19.56 -11.75
CA LEU A 113 28.57 -20.26 -12.89
C LEU A 113 27.76 -20.14 -14.19
N LEU A 114 26.42 -20.25 -14.11
CA LEU A 114 25.57 -20.16 -15.30
C LEU A 114 25.53 -18.75 -15.88
N VAL A 115 25.68 -17.75 -15.02
CA VAL A 115 25.70 -16.36 -15.44
C VAL A 115 27.02 -16.02 -16.11
N SER A 116 28.13 -16.40 -15.49
CA SER A 116 29.47 -16.20 -16.08
C SER A 116 29.56 -16.89 -17.44
N ALA A 117 29.04 -18.12 -17.57
CA ALA A 117 29.01 -18.83 -18.85
C ALA A 117 28.20 -18.09 -19.94
N ARG A 118 27.03 -17.53 -19.60
CA ARG A 118 26.21 -16.75 -20.56
C ARG A 118 26.94 -15.48 -21.02
N ALA A 119 27.58 -14.78 -20.08
CA ALA A 119 28.36 -13.58 -20.40
C ALA A 119 29.55 -13.90 -21.32
N GLU A 120 30.27 -14.98 -21.06
CA GLU A 120 31.37 -15.47 -21.91
C GLU A 120 30.89 -15.84 -23.33
N CYS A 121 29.66 -16.35 -23.46
CA CYS A 121 29.03 -16.65 -24.75
C CYS A 121 28.40 -15.43 -25.45
N GLY A 122 28.47 -14.23 -24.85
CA GLY A 122 27.87 -13.02 -25.42
C GLY A 122 26.34 -12.98 -25.39
N GLU A 123 25.71 -13.82 -24.55
CA GLU A 123 24.25 -13.83 -24.39
C GLU A 123 23.78 -12.65 -23.51
N PRO A 124 22.58 -12.08 -23.78
CA PRO A 124 22.04 -11.02 -22.95
C PRO A 124 21.75 -11.54 -21.52
N PRO A 125 21.83 -10.65 -20.51
CA PRO A 125 21.45 -11.01 -19.14
C PRO A 125 19.96 -11.37 -19.11
N ILE A 126 19.61 -12.37 -18.30
CA ILE A 126 18.23 -12.86 -18.15
C ILE A 126 17.33 -11.74 -17.61
N GLY A 127 17.79 -11.07 -16.54
CA GLY A 127 17.20 -9.86 -16.00
C GLY A 127 17.76 -8.63 -16.72
N ALA A 128 16.86 -7.76 -17.18
CA ALA A 128 17.23 -6.53 -17.87
C ALA A 128 16.26 -5.42 -17.48
N PRO A 129 16.48 -4.73 -16.33
CA PRO A 129 15.52 -3.81 -15.74
C PRO A 129 14.93 -2.79 -16.73
N LEU A 130 15.78 -2.18 -17.57
CA LEU A 130 15.33 -1.20 -18.56
C LEU A 130 14.46 -1.83 -19.65
N ALA A 131 14.84 -3.00 -20.16
CA ALA A 131 14.08 -3.69 -21.20
C ALA A 131 12.72 -4.19 -20.67
N GLU A 132 12.70 -4.72 -19.44
CA GLU A 132 11.50 -5.13 -18.73
C GLU A 132 10.58 -3.92 -18.49
N GLN A 133 11.12 -2.81 -17.98
CA GLN A 133 10.36 -1.58 -17.78
C GLN A 133 9.73 -1.06 -19.08
N LEU A 134 10.46 -1.07 -20.19
CA LEU A 134 9.91 -0.65 -21.49
C LEU A 134 8.73 -1.52 -21.95
N VAL A 135 8.76 -2.84 -21.68
CA VAL A 135 7.62 -3.74 -21.97
C VAL A 135 6.43 -3.37 -21.09
N ILE A 136 6.66 -3.14 -19.80
CA ILE A 136 5.60 -2.83 -18.84
C ILE A 136 5.01 -1.44 -19.08
N GLU A 137 5.80 -0.43 -19.43
CA GLU A 137 5.27 0.89 -19.81
C GLU A 137 4.30 0.80 -20.99
N ARG A 138 4.62 -0.04 -22.00
CA ARG A 138 3.69 -0.31 -23.12
C ARG A 138 2.40 -0.99 -22.66
N LEU A 139 2.48 -1.90 -21.69
CA LEU A 139 1.30 -2.52 -21.10
C LEU A 139 0.47 -1.49 -20.33
N LEU A 140 1.11 -0.67 -19.48
CA LEU A 140 0.44 0.33 -18.65
C LEU A 140 -0.28 1.40 -19.49
N ALA A 141 0.30 1.78 -20.63
CA ALA A 141 -0.32 2.68 -21.61
C ALA A 141 -1.50 2.03 -22.35
N LYS A 142 -1.48 0.72 -22.58
CA LYS A 142 -2.60 -0.05 -23.17
C LYS A 142 -3.72 -0.32 -22.18
N ALA A 143 -3.39 -0.50 -20.91
CA ALA A 143 -4.34 -0.80 -19.86
C ALA A 143 -5.19 0.43 -19.50
N PRO A 144 -6.50 0.28 -19.26
CA PRO A 144 -7.35 1.37 -18.80
C PRO A 144 -6.74 2.13 -17.61
N PRO A 145 -6.81 3.48 -17.55
CA PRO A 145 -6.48 4.21 -16.33
C PRO A 145 -7.48 3.88 -15.22
N ASN A 146 -7.18 4.33 -14.00
CA ASN A 146 -8.02 4.17 -12.82
C ASN A 146 -8.33 2.71 -12.45
N ILE A 147 -7.33 1.83 -12.62
CA ILE A 147 -7.39 0.43 -12.19
C ILE A 147 -6.28 0.14 -11.17
N GLY A 148 -6.53 -0.85 -10.31
CA GLY A 148 -5.59 -1.30 -9.30
C GLY A 148 -4.51 -2.23 -9.83
N CYS A 149 -3.33 -2.15 -9.22
CA CYS A 149 -2.24 -3.11 -9.37
C CYS A 149 -1.99 -3.78 -8.03
N LEU A 150 -2.10 -5.11 -7.96
CA LEU A 150 -1.79 -5.90 -6.76
C LEU A 150 -0.28 -6.14 -6.63
N GLY A 151 0.13 -6.63 -5.46
CA GLY A 151 1.51 -7.05 -5.18
C GLY A 151 2.37 -5.89 -4.67
N ALA A 152 3.66 -5.94 -4.96
CA ALA A 152 4.59 -4.88 -4.59
C ALA A 152 5.79 -4.85 -5.55
N PRO A 153 6.38 -3.68 -5.83
CA PRO A 153 7.56 -3.56 -6.68
C PRO A 153 8.89 -3.76 -5.93
N TYR A 154 8.85 -4.31 -4.71
CA TYR A 154 9.99 -4.44 -3.79
C TYR A 154 9.98 -5.81 -3.10
N ASN A 155 11.10 -6.53 -3.14
CA ASN A 155 11.29 -7.80 -2.41
C ASN A 155 12.67 -7.83 -1.72
N GLY A 156 13.07 -6.71 -1.12
CA GLY A 156 14.37 -6.54 -0.48
C GLY A 156 15.27 -5.54 -1.19
N VAL A 157 16.37 -5.14 -0.51
CA VAL A 157 17.29 -4.13 -1.03
C VAL A 157 17.88 -4.57 -2.37
N GLY A 158 17.54 -3.82 -3.42
CA GLY A 158 18.00 -4.07 -4.78
C GLY A 158 17.26 -5.18 -5.52
N VAL A 159 16.25 -5.83 -4.92
CA VAL A 159 15.41 -6.86 -5.56
C VAL A 159 14.08 -6.24 -5.96
N GLY A 160 13.85 -6.17 -7.27
CA GLY A 160 12.80 -5.35 -7.86
C GLY A 160 13.19 -3.87 -7.95
N ILE A 161 12.41 -3.08 -8.68
CA ILE A 161 12.74 -1.65 -8.90
C ILE A 161 12.56 -0.77 -7.66
N GLY A 162 11.96 -1.29 -6.59
CA GLY A 162 11.75 -0.59 -5.32
C GLY A 162 10.37 0.09 -5.23
N GLU A 163 9.95 0.36 -4.00
CA GLU A 163 8.65 0.99 -3.70
C GLU A 163 8.48 2.32 -4.44
N GLY A 164 9.37 3.28 -4.19
CA GLY A 164 9.30 4.61 -4.78
C GLY A 164 9.22 4.59 -6.31
N PRO A 165 10.20 3.97 -7.00
CA PRO A 165 10.17 3.86 -8.46
C PRO A 165 8.95 3.11 -9.00
N GLY A 166 8.50 2.04 -8.35
CA GLY A 166 7.36 1.24 -8.80
C GLY A 166 6.01 1.95 -8.62
N VAL A 167 5.77 2.58 -7.46
CA VAL A 167 4.57 3.39 -7.23
C VAL A 167 4.56 4.59 -8.18
N SER A 168 5.71 5.23 -8.40
CA SER A 168 5.84 6.32 -9.38
C SER A 168 5.51 5.85 -10.80
N LEU A 169 6.02 4.71 -11.23
CA LEU A 169 5.73 4.13 -12.54
C LEU A 169 4.22 3.91 -12.71
N LEU A 170 3.55 3.25 -11.77
CA LEU A 170 2.11 3.01 -11.81
C LEU A 170 1.31 4.31 -11.82
N THR A 171 1.64 5.23 -10.90
CA THR A 171 0.98 6.53 -10.72
C THR A 171 0.99 7.34 -12.01
N ARG A 172 2.14 7.46 -12.68
CA ARG A 172 2.27 8.24 -13.92
C ARG A 172 1.37 7.72 -15.04
N TYR A 173 1.05 6.43 -15.05
CA TYR A 173 0.11 5.81 -15.98
C TYR A 173 -1.33 5.69 -15.44
N GLY A 174 -1.67 6.46 -14.40
CA GLY A 174 -3.02 6.55 -13.84
C GLY A 174 -3.46 5.26 -13.15
N LYS A 175 -2.52 4.50 -12.59
CA LYS A 175 -2.77 3.27 -11.83
C LYS A 175 -2.46 3.53 -10.36
N PHE A 176 -3.05 2.74 -9.48
CA PHE A 176 -2.76 2.78 -8.05
C PHE A 176 -2.38 1.38 -7.54
N LEU A 177 -1.42 1.33 -6.63
CA LEU A 177 -0.97 0.09 -6.02
C LEU A 177 -1.90 -0.28 -4.86
N ALA A 178 -2.35 -1.52 -4.82
CA ALA A 178 -2.90 -2.13 -3.63
C ALA A 178 -1.83 -3.08 -3.12
N TRP A 179 -1.05 -2.63 -2.12
CA TRP A 179 0.10 -3.39 -1.63
C TRP A 179 -0.36 -4.74 -1.09
N SER A 180 -0.17 -5.82 -1.83
CA SER A 180 -0.67 -7.15 -1.42
C SER A 180 0.41 -8.22 -1.49
N ALA A 181 1.68 -7.79 -1.41
CA ALA A 181 2.79 -8.71 -1.32
C ALA A 181 2.60 -9.68 -0.14
N GLN A 182 2.96 -10.93 -0.35
CA GLN A 182 2.98 -11.97 0.69
C GLN A 182 1.62 -12.33 1.32
N ASN A 183 0.51 -11.86 0.75
CA ASN A 183 -0.84 -12.26 1.13
C ASN A 183 -1.26 -13.55 0.43
N ALA A 184 -1.54 -14.60 1.19
CA ALA A 184 -2.07 -15.86 0.69
C ALA A 184 -3.59 -15.96 0.90
N ASN A 185 -4.22 -16.91 0.19
CA ASN A 185 -5.63 -17.27 0.33
C ASN A 185 -6.61 -16.13 0.00
N LEU A 186 -6.22 -15.18 -0.84
CA LEU A 186 -7.07 -14.04 -1.18
C LEU A 186 -8.36 -14.49 -1.88
N THR A 187 -8.34 -15.59 -2.65
CA THR A 187 -9.56 -16.16 -3.23
C THR A 187 -10.55 -16.68 -2.19
N VAL A 188 -10.04 -17.14 -1.04
CA VAL A 188 -10.87 -17.60 0.08
C VAL A 188 -11.45 -16.40 0.82
N HIS A 189 -10.60 -15.44 1.20
CA HIS A 189 -11.00 -14.26 1.96
C HIS A 189 -11.96 -13.35 1.19
N SER A 190 -11.63 -13.01 -0.06
CA SER A 190 -12.50 -12.16 -0.90
C SER A 190 -13.85 -12.82 -1.25
N GLY A 191 -13.92 -14.16 -1.17
CA GLY A 191 -15.17 -14.91 -1.35
C GLY A 191 -16.06 -14.93 -0.10
N ALA A 192 -15.59 -14.41 1.05
CA ALA A 192 -16.36 -14.41 2.28
C ALA A 192 -17.53 -13.41 2.21
N ALA A 193 -18.73 -13.89 2.52
CA ALA A 193 -19.92 -13.06 2.56
C ALA A 193 -19.98 -12.26 3.87
N VAL A 194 -19.68 -10.96 3.79
CA VAL A 194 -19.86 -10.02 4.92
C VAL A 194 -21.08 -9.15 4.64
N ALA A 195 -22.12 -9.32 5.47
CA ALA A 195 -23.43 -8.69 5.24
C ALA A 195 -23.41 -7.16 5.39
N SER A 196 -22.65 -6.65 6.36
CA SER A 196 -22.45 -5.21 6.58
C SER A 196 -21.28 -5.01 7.54
N LEU A 197 -20.33 -4.13 7.18
CA LEU A 197 -19.28 -3.74 8.11
C LEU A 197 -19.86 -2.79 9.17
N PRO A 198 -19.59 -3.01 10.47
CA PRO A 198 -19.93 -2.05 11.49
C PRO A 198 -19.32 -0.67 11.18
N SER A 199 -20.12 0.39 11.33
CA SER A 199 -19.58 1.75 11.23
C SER A 199 -18.45 1.94 12.25
N PRO A 200 -17.31 2.55 11.86
CA PRO A 200 -16.25 2.95 12.80
C PRO A 200 -16.71 3.97 13.85
N GLU A 201 -17.85 4.62 13.62
CA GLU A 201 -18.41 5.66 14.49
C GLU A 201 -19.21 5.10 15.67
N ARG A 202 -18.84 3.92 16.18
CA ARG A 202 -19.33 3.45 17.47
C ARG A 202 -18.70 4.31 18.58
N ARG A 203 -19.20 5.53 18.79
CA ARG A 203 -19.04 6.20 20.08
C ARG A 203 -20.19 5.76 20.97
N GLY A 204 -19.89 5.25 22.16
CA GLY A 204 -20.90 5.10 23.19
C GLY A 204 -21.54 6.45 23.54
N ALA A 205 -22.69 6.44 24.20
CA ALA A 205 -23.43 7.64 24.62
C ALA A 205 -22.70 8.57 25.63
N GLY A 206 -21.39 8.37 25.86
CA GLY A 206 -20.53 9.24 26.64
C GLY A 206 -20.04 10.40 25.78
N GLY A 207 -20.58 11.60 26.03
CA GLY A 207 -20.39 12.79 25.21
C GLY A 207 -18.94 13.17 24.90
N GLU A 208 -18.78 13.91 23.80
CA GLU A 208 -17.50 14.40 23.29
C GLU A 208 -16.77 15.29 24.32
N ALA A 209 -15.45 15.13 24.44
CA ALA A 209 -14.67 15.96 25.37
C ALA A 209 -14.70 17.44 24.91
N PRO A 210 -14.96 18.39 25.82
CA PRO A 210 -14.98 19.81 25.47
C PRO A 210 -13.58 20.30 25.09
N LEU A 211 -13.52 21.33 24.24
CA LEU A 211 -12.27 22.00 23.89
C LEU A 211 -11.64 22.69 25.11
N ASP A 212 -10.48 22.20 25.52
CA ASP A 212 -9.60 22.85 26.49
C ASP A 212 -8.56 23.69 25.73
N ARG A 213 -8.69 25.01 25.86
CA ARG A 213 -7.83 25.99 25.17
C ARG A 213 -6.41 26.06 25.73
N THR A 214 -6.05 25.23 26.71
CA THR A 214 -4.69 25.15 27.28
C THR A 214 -3.88 23.96 26.80
N LYS A 215 -4.49 23.02 26.05
CA LYS A 215 -3.89 21.72 25.72
C LYS A 215 -3.24 21.66 24.35
N VAL A 216 -2.38 20.64 24.19
CA VAL A 216 -1.87 20.16 22.90
C VAL A 216 -2.60 18.86 22.58
N TYR A 217 -3.45 18.88 21.56
CA TYR A 217 -4.10 17.68 21.04
C TYR A 217 -3.22 17.01 20.00
N LEU A 218 -3.03 15.70 20.11
CA LEU A 218 -2.29 14.94 19.12
C LEU A 218 -3.08 13.73 18.66
N THR A 219 -2.87 13.33 17.41
CA THR A 219 -3.46 12.11 16.87
C THR A 219 -2.36 11.20 16.29
N CYS A 220 -2.36 9.94 16.73
CA CYS A 220 -1.44 8.92 16.25
C CYS A 220 -2.08 8.15 15.11
N LEU A 221 -1.51 8.23 13.91
CA LEU A 221 -1.89 7.42 12.75
C LEU A 221 -0.90 6.27 12.60
N ILE A 222 -1.37 5.05 12.78
CA ILE A 222 -0.64 3.82 12.47
C ILE A 222 -0.70 3.61 10.96
N SER A 223 0.47 3.67 10.31
CA SER A 223 0.66 3.55 8.86
C SER A 223 0.57 2.11 8.32
N ASP A 224 0.78 1.96 7.01
CA ASP A 224 0.86 0.71 6.25
C ASP A 224 -0.37 -0.22 6.33
N GLY A 225 -1.51 0.29 6.79
CA GLY A 225 -2.74 -0.50 6.84
C GLY A 225 -3.50 -0.56 5.52
N ASP A 226 -3.00 0.07 4.45
CA ASP A 226 -3.39 -0.24 3.07
C ASP A 226 -2.88 -1.61 2.60
N ALA A 227 -1.88 -2.17 3.28
CA ALA A 227 -1.37 -3.51 3.01
C ALA A 227 -2.18 -4.59 3.76
N PRO A 228 -2.86 -5.53 3.07
CA PRO A 228 -3.65 -6.56 3.73
C PRO A 228 -2.81 -7.50 4.60
N ILE A 229 -1.51 -7.70 4.29
CA ILE A 229 -0.62 -8.56 5.09
C ILE A 229 -0.46 -8.04 6.52
N ASN A 230 -0.57 -6.73 6.72
CA ASN A 230 -0.43 -6.15 8.04
C ASN A 230 -1.64 -6.47 8.92
N TRP A 231 -2.85 -6.47 8.36
CA TRP A 231 -4.05 -6.94 9.06
C TRP A 231 -4.05 -8.44 9.32
N TYR A 232 -3.44 -9.21 8.42
CA TYR A 232 -3.40 -10.66 8.53
C TYR A 232 -2.39 -11.18 9.56
N ALA A 233 -1.18 -10.60 9.61
CA ALA A 233 -0.07 -11.17 10.37
C ALA A 233 0.66 -10.19 11.31
N PHE A 234 0.74 -8.91 10.95
CA PHE A 234 1.58 -7.96 11.69
C PHE A 234 0.85 -7.27 12.84
N PHE A 235 -0.28 -6.63 12.55
CA PHE A 235 -1.09 -5.91 13.54
C PHE A 235 -1.63 -6.80 14.66
N PRO A 236 -2.09 -8.06 14.44
CA PRO A 236 -2.49 -8.93 15.55
C PRO A 236 -1.39 -9.05 16.61
N LEU A 237 -0.18 -9.39 16.17
CA LEU A 237 0.94 -9.74 17.05
C LEU A 237 1.56 -8.55 17.78
N ARG A 238 1.58 -7.37 17.14
CA ARG A 238 2.36 -6.23 17.62
C ARG A 238 1.53 -5.07 18.15
N TYR A 239 0.27 -4.98 17.75
CA TYR A 239 -0.58 -3.86 18.12
C TYR A 239 -1.90 -4.28 18.75
N TRP A 240 -2.64 -5.18 18.09
CA TRP A 240 -4.02 -5.47 18.47
C TRP A 240 -4.12 -6.21 19.80
N ASP A 241 -3.17 -7.10 20.07
CA ASP A 241 -3.07 -7.87 21.31
C ASP A 241 -2.14 -7.20 22.36
N ASP A 242 -1.63 -5.99 22.08
CA ASP A 242 -0.82 -5.25 23.06
C ASP A 242 -1.71 -4.87 24.27
N PRO A 243 -1.29 -5.14 25.52
CA PRO A 243 -2.11 -4.96 26.73
C PRO A 243 -2.47 -3.49 27.00
N VAL A 244 -1.82 -2.55 26.32
CA VAL A 244 -2.02 -1.11 26.46
C VAL A 244 -3.01 -0.57 25.43
N ARG A 245 -3.35 -1.35 24.39
CA ARG A 245 -4.36 -0.92 23.40
C ARG A 245 -5.67 -0.61 24.13
N GLY A 246 -6.30 0.50 23.73
CA GLY A 246 -7.57 0.95 24.30
C GLY A 246 -7.41 1.93 25.47
N THR A 247 -6.23 2.06 26.08
CA THR A 247 -6.02 3.06 27.15
C THR A 247 -5.82 4.48 26.62
N PHE A 248 -5.55 4.64 25.31
CA PHE A 248 -5.51 5.91 24.61
C PHE A 248 -5.91 5.73 23.13
N PRO A 249 -6.36 6.79 22.45
CA PRO A 249 -6.76 6.71 21.05
C PRO A 249 -5.63 6.38 20.07
N LEU A 250 -5.92 5.48 19.12
CA LEU A 250 -5.10 5.16 17.96
C LEU A 250 -5.95 5.24 16.70
N ASN A 251 -5.37 5.71 15.59
CA ASN A 251 -6.03 5.69 14.28
C ASN A 251 -5.31 4.69 13.38
N TRP A 252 -6.05 3.70 12.89
CA TRP A 252 -5.56 2.70 11.99
C TRP A 252 -5.78 3.17 10.56
N SER A 253 -4.69 3.34 9.81
CA SER A 253 -4.79 3.46 8.36
C SER A 253 -5.41 2.17 7.79
N THR A 254 -6.31 2.26 6.82
CA THR A 254 -6.90 1.10 6.13
C THR A 254 -7.26 1.44 4.69
N GLY A 255 -6.86 0.59 3.74
CA GLY A 255 -7.08 0.82 2.32
C GLY A 255 -8.36 0.16 1.79
N PRO A 256 -9.08 0.76 0.83
CA PRO A 256 -10.23 0.11 0.18
C PRO A 256 -9.95 -1.30 -0.35
N ALA A 257 -8.75 -1.51 -0.89
CA ALA A 257 -8.33 -2.82 -1.38
C ALA A 257 -8.27 -3.88 -0.27
N VAL A 258 -7.92 -3.53 0.97
CA VAL A 258 -7.95 -4.47 2.10
C VAL A 258 -9.38 -4.97 2.33
N HIS A 259 -10.36 -4.09 2.23
CA HIS A 259 -11.76 -4.45 2.42
C HIS A 259 -12.31 -5.33 1.30
N ASP A 260 -11.82 -5.18 0.06
CA ASP A 260 -12.20 -6.04 -1.06
C ASP A 260 -11.49 -7.40 -1.03
N LEU A 261 -10.22 -7.42 -0.58
CA LEU A 261 -9.40 -8.61 -0.56
C LEU A 261 -9.60 -9.47 0.69
N LEU A 262 -9.84 -8.84 1.84
CA LEU A 262 -9.98 -9.46 3.16
C LEU A 262 -11.23 -8.98 3.93
N PRO A 263 -12.44 -9.06 3.34
CA PRO A 263 -13.65 -8.53 3.98
C PRO A 263 -13.94 -9.14 5.35
N ASP A 264 -13.68 -10.44 5.52
CA ASP A 264 -13.85 -11.20 6.76
C ASP A 264 -12.87 -10.77 7.87
N VAL A 265 -11.60 -10.54 7.51
CA VAL A 265 -10.59 -10.04 8.44
C VAL A 265 -10.97 -8.65 8.91
N VAL A 266 -11.37 -7.76 8.00
CA VAL A 266 -11.75 -6.40 8.37
C VAL A 266 -13.01 -6.39 9.24
N ASP A 267 -14.01 -7.24 8.96
CA ASP A 267 -15.18 -7.40 9.84
C ASP A 267 -14.77 -7.82 11.26
N TRP A 268 -13.84 -8.76 11.39
CA TRP A 268 -13.32 -9.20 12.68
C TRP A 268 -12.70 -8.05 13.48
N TYR A 269 -11.93 -7.17 12.83
CA TYR A 269 -11.34 -5.98 13.44
C TYR A 269 -12.40 -4.95 13.83
N ARG A 270 -13.31 -4.62 12.91
CA ARG A 270 -14.36 -3.61 13.12
C ARG A 270 -15.33 -4.02 14.23
N THR A 271 -15.63 -5.31 14.36
CA THR A 271 -16.50 -5.83 15.44
C THR A 271 -15.85 -5.82 16.82
N ARG A 272 -14.51 -5.76 16.90
CA ARG A 272 -13.70 -5.77 18.13
C ARG A 272 -13.00 -4.44 18.43
N ALA A 273 -13.16 -3.47 17.57
CA ALA A 273 -12.77 -2.10 17.81
C ALA A 273 -13.54 -1.54 19.02
N ASN A 274 -12.86 -0.75 19.85
CA ASN A 274 -13.47 0.03 20.91
C ASN A 274 -13.40 1.54 20.58
N ASP A 275 -13.93 2.38 21.46
CA ASP A 275 -14.06 3.82 21.22
C ASP A 275 -12.70 4.52 20.99
N SER A 276 -11.58 3.92 21.43
CA SER A 276 -10.21 4.41 21.20
C SER A 276 -9.66 4.05 19.82
N ASP A 277 -10.32 3.20 19.03
CA ASP A 277 -9.88 2.81 17.68
C ASP A 277 -10.56 3.67 16.60
N GLY A 278 -9.81 4.57 15.97
CA GLY A 278 -10.21 5.30 14.77
C GLY A 278 -9.76 4.58 13.49
N PHE A 279 -10.47 4.76 12.38
CA PHE A 279 -10.08 4.20 11.07
C PHE A 279 -10.01 5.31 10.03
N VAL A 280 -8.92 5.34 9.26
CA VAL A 280 -8.60 6.39 8.28
C VAL A 280 -8.29 5.73 6.95
N ALA A 281 -8.88 6.21 5.85
CA ALA A 281 -8.59 5.71 4.51
C ALA A 281 -7.11 5.90 4.19
N ALA A 282 -6.47 4.88 3.65
CA ALA A 282 -5.03 4.79 3.47
C ALA A 282 -4.64 4.47 2.03
N CYS A 283 -3.36 4.63 1.73
CA CYS A 283 -2.80 5.86 1.18
C CYS A 283 -2.88 5.66 -0.35
N SER A 284 -3.25 6.57 -1.24
CA SER A 284 -3.78 7.94 -1.08
C SER A 284 -5.23 8.03 -1.60
N GLY A 285 -6.13 7.16 -1.12
CA GLY A 285 -7.53 7.12 -1.56
C GLY A 285 -7.96 5.71 -1.96
N ALA A 286 -8.38 5.52 -3.21
CA ALA A 286 -8.72 4.19 -3.74
C ALA A 286 -7.53 3.20 -3.69
N GLY A 287 -6.30 3.69 -3.71
CA GLY A 287 -5.08 2.92 -3.44
C GLY A 287 -3.82 3.78 -3.48
N TYR A 288 -2.66 3.15 -3.37
CA TYR A 288 -1.37 3.82 -3.23
C TYR A 288 -0.87 4.42 -4.53
N CYS A 289 -0.85 5.74 -4.56
CA CYS A 289 -0.31 6.56 -5.62
C CYS A 289 0.30 7.86 -5.05
N TYR A 290 1.05 8.57 -5.89
CA TYR A 290 1.50 9.93 -5.63
C TYR A 290 0.54 10.94 -6.28
N PRO A 291 -0.32 11.65 -5.51
CA PRO A 291 -1.40 12.46 -6.07
C PRO A 291 -0.93 13.50 -7.11
N ASP A 292 0.22 14.13 -6.86
CA ASP A 292 0.77 15.17 -7.76
C ASP A 292 1.20 14.62 -9.13
N ALA A 293 1.56 13.34 -9.23
CA ALA A 293 2.06 12.72 -10.46
C ALA A 293 1.00 11.85 -11.17
N PHE A 294 -0.21 11.76 -10.61
CA PHE A 294 -1.24 10.83 -11.07
C PHE A 294 -1.63 11.09 -12.53
N ALA A 295 -1.55 10.04 -13.34
CA ALA A 295 -1.85 10.08 -14.77
C ALA A 295 -1.05 11.12 -15.58
N SER A 296 0.12 11.55 -15.10
CA SER A 296 0.94 12.58 -15.75
C SER A 296 1.45 12.23 -17.16
N GLN A 297 1.32 10.97 -17.61
CA GLN A 297 1.61 10.57 -18.99
C GLN A 297 0.45 10.84 -19.97
N TYR A 298 -0.70 11.32 -19.49
CA TYR A 298 -1.87 11.58 -20.30
C TYR A 298 -2.11 13.08 -20.46
N ALA A 299 -2.58 13.51 -21.63
CA ALA A 299 -2.93 14.90 -21.89
C ALA A 299 -4.13 15.38 -21.05
N ASP A 300 -5.00 14.45 -20.66
CA ASP A 300 -6.20 14.65 -19.85
C ASP A 300 -6.02 14.20 -18.39
N ALA A 301 -4.79 14.28 -17.85
CA ALA A 301 -4.44 13.86 -16.50
C ALA A 301 -5.42 14.36 -15.41
N GLU A 302 -5.86 15.61 -15.49
CA GLU A 302 -6.82 16.17 -14.53
C GLU A 302 -8.20 15.51 -14.59
N ALA A 303 -8.67 15.09 -15.77
CA ALA A 303 -9.92 14.34 -15.88
C ALA A 303 -9.77 12.96 -15.24
N LEU A 304 -8.66 12.27 -15.54
CA LEU A 304 -8.37 10.97 -14.96
C LEU A 304 -8.20 11.03 -13.43
N PHE A 305 -7.64 12.11 -12.91
CA PHE A 305 -7.55 12.34 -11.47
C PHE A 305 -8.93 12.57 -10.85
N ARG A 306 -9.84 13.32 -11.49
CA ARG A 306 -11.23 13.45 -11.00
C ARG A 306 -11.95 12.10 -10.94
N ASP A 307 -11.75 11.25 -11.95
CA ASP A 307 -12.30 9.89 -11.94
C ASP A 307 -11.71 9.04 -10.81
N TYR A 308 -10.42 9.20 -10.50
CA TYR A 308 -9.78 8.59 -9.34
C TYR A 308 -10.37 9.07 -8.00
N LEU A 309 -10.68 10.37 -7.88
CA LEU A 309 -11.36 10.92 -6.70
C LEU A 309 -12.78 10.36 -6.56
N ALA A 310 -13.50 10.18 -7.67
CA ALA A 310 -14.81 9.53 -7.65
C ALA A 310 -14.74 8.06 -7.20
N LEU A 311 -13.72 7.32 -7.63
CA LEU A 311 -13.47 5.97 -7.11
C LEU A 311 -13.16 5.98 -5.61
N THR A 312 -12.36 6.96 -5.16
CA THR A 312 -12.04 7.15 -3.75
C THR A 312 -13.31 7.40 -2.93
N GLU A 313 -14.24 8.22 -3.41
CA GLU A 313 -15.54 8.46 -2.77
C GLU A 313 -16.36 7.18 -2.65
N VAL A 314 -16.54 6.44 -3.75
CA VAL A 314 -17.31 5.19 -3.75
C VAL A 314 -16.74 4.21 -2.72
N SER A 315 -15.43 4.08 -2.68
CA SER A 315 -14.73 3.23 -1.71
C SER A 315 -14.92 3.72 -0.27
N MET A 316 -14.70 5.00 0.01
CA MET A 316 -14.82 5.55 1.36
C MET A 316 -16.26 5.49 1.88
N ALA A 317 -17.25 5.84 1.06
CA ALA A 317 -18.66 5.80 1.40
C ALA A 317 -19.11 4.37 1.75
N ARG A 318 -18.74 3.38 0.92
CA ARG A 318 -19.03 1.96 1.17
C ARG A 318 -18.48 1.47 2.52
N LEU A 319 -17.36 2.04 2.95
CA LEU A 319 -16.63 1.64 4.15
C LEU A 319 -16.88 2.55 5.36
N SER A 320 -17.75 3.56 5.19
CA SER A 320 -18.01 4.61 6.19
C SER A 320 -16.71 5.24 6.72
N LEU A 321 -15.73 5.45 5.84
CA LEU A 321 -14.47 6.11 6.16
C LEU A 321 -14.63 7.61 5.95
N ARG A 322 -14.22 8.41 6.95
CA ARG A 322 -14.34 9.87 6.93
C ARG A 322 -12.99 10.60 6.90
N GLY A 323 -11.96 9.98 7.47
CA GLY A 323 -10.59 10.48 7.38
C GLY A 323 -9.87 9.93 6.17
N LEU A 324 -8.97 10.72 5.58
CA LEU A 324 -8.07 10.27 4.52
C LEU A 324 -6.61 10.65 4.81
N TRP A 325 -5.74 9.63 4.83
CA TRP A 325 -4.29 9.79 4.77
C TRP A 325 -3.86 9.72 3.31
N THR A 326 -3.14 10.76 2.88
CA THR A 326 -2.48 10.77 1.58
C THR A 326 -0.97 10.74 1.77
N HIS A 327 -0.26 10.19 0.79
CA HIS A 327 1.15 10.48 0.62
C HIS A 327 1.33 12.01 0.47
N THR A 328 2.58 12.47 0.50
CA THR A 328 2.91 13.87 0.21
C THR A 328 2.15 14.39 -1.00
N ALA A 329 1.42 15.48 -0.79
CA ALA A 329 0.63 16.14 -1.80
C ALA A 329 0.67 17.67 -1.62
N THR A 330 0.64 18.38 -2.74
CA THR A 330 0.49 19.85 -2.77
C THR A 330 -0.86 20.29 -2.22
N GLY A 331 -0.96 21.56 -1.81
CA GLY A 331 -2.22 22.15 -1.36
C GLY A 331 -3.33 22.10 -2.42
N GLU A 332 -2.97 22.15 -3.72
CA GLU A 332 -3.93 21.98 -4.82
C GLU A 332 -4.54 20.57 -4.82
N ARG A 333 -3.72 19.51 -4.74
CA ARG A 333 -4.20 18.14 -4.68
C ARG A 333 -4.99 17.86 -3.40
N LEU A 334 -4.54 18.35 -2.25
CA LEU A 334 -5.29 18.24 -1.00
C LEU A 334 -6.65 18.95 -1.09
N GLY A 335 -6.68 20.14 -1.69
CA GLY A 335 -7.91 20.88 -1.98
C GLY A 335 -8.86 20.10 -2.89
N ALA A 336 -8.34 19.39 -3.90
CA ALA A 336 -9.15 18.56 -4.77
C ALA A 336 -9.80 17.38 -4.02
N PHE A 337 -9.07 16.68 -3.15
CA PHE A 337 -9.65 15.66 -2.27
C PHE A 337 -10.76 16.24 -1.39
N ALA A 338 -10.51 17.36 -0.72
CA ALA A 338 -11.49 18.02 0.14
C ALA A 338 -12.76 18.47 -0.58
N GLN A 339 -12.65 18.88 -1.85
CA GLN A 339 -13.79 19.38 -2.64
C GLN A 339 -14.58 18.28 -3.34
N GLN A 340 -13.92 17.21 -3.80
CA GLN A 340 -14.49 16.25 -4.74
C GLN A 340 -14.72 14.86 -4.13
N VAL A 341 -14.33 14.63 -2.88
CA VAL A 341 -14.61 13.40 -2.13
C VAL A 341 -15.53 13.74 -0.95
N PRO A 342 -16.87 13.76 -1.13
CA PRO A 342 -17.84 14.16 -0.11
C PRO A 342 -17.73 13.45 1.25
N SER A 343 -17.24 12.21 1.27
CA SER A 343 -17.03 11.44 2.49
C SER A 343 -15.89 11.99 3.35
N VAL A 344 -14.92 12.70 2.77
CA VAL A 344 -13.79 13.27 3.53
C VAL A 344 -14.28 14.36 4.49
N SER A 345 -13.97 14.20 5.77
CA SER A 345 -14.17 15.21 6.81
C SER A 345 -12.86 15.78 7.36
N PHE A 346 -11.73 15.12 7.15
CA PHE A 346 -10.40 15.60 7.48
C PHE A 346 -9.30 14.88 6.68
N LEU A 347 -8.16 15.54 6.53
CA LEU A 347 -6.95 14.98 5.89
C LEU A 347 -5.79 14.90 6.89
N LEU A 348 -5.03 13.82 6.80
CA LEU A 348 -3.77 13.62 7.53
C LEU A 348 -2.64 13.38 6.54
N PRO A 349 -2.20 14.37 5.74
CA PRO A 349 -1.22 14.14 4.68
C PRO A 349 0.20 13.91 5.19
N ASP A 350 1.01 13.41 4.26
CA ASP A 350 2.46 13.23 4.30
C ASP A 350 2.92 11.86 4.86
N TYR A 351 4.01 11.36 4.29
CA TYR A 351 4.68 10.14 4.69
C TYR A 351 5.99 10.57 5.37
N SER A 352 5.95 10.81 6.68
CA SER A 352 6.95 11.59 7.46
C SER A 352 6.80 13.12 7.34
N ARG A 353 7.29 13.84 8.36
CA ARG A 353 7.45 15.30 8.32
C ARG A 353 8.32 15.72 7.13
N LEU A 354 7.81 16.66 6.33
CA LEU A 354 8.58 17.26 5.25
C LEU A 354 9.55 18.31 5.78
N PRO A 355 10.71 18.54 5.13
CA PRO A 355 11.65 19.58 5.54
C PRO A 355 11.02 20.98 5.66
N ALA A 356 10.03 21.29 4.82
CA ALA A 356 9.32 22.58 4.80
C ALA A 356 8.17 22.68 5.82
N THR A 357 7.77 21.58 6.46
CA THR A 357 6.70 21.57 7.46
C THR A 357 7.23 22.06 8.80
N THR A 358 6.62 23.12 9.33
CA THR A 358 6.87 23.73 10.64
C THR A 358 5.62 23.65 11.51
N ALA A 359 5.73 24.00 12.79
CA ALA A 359 4.61 24.00 13.71
C ALA A 359 3.49 24.99 13.30
N GLU A 360 3.86 26.07 12.62
CA GLU A 360 2.95 27.15 12.20
C GLU A 360 2.21 26.83 10.91
N ASN A 361 2.77 26.00 10.02
CA ASN A 361 2.20 25.70 8.71
C ASN A 361 1.66 24.27 8.58
N ALA A 362 1.79 23.44 9.62
CA ALA A 362 1.34 22.05 9.58
C ALA A 362 -0.17 21.91 9.46
N ASN A 363 -0.94 22.88 9.95
CA ASN A 363 -2.39 22.75 10.07
C ASN A 363 -3.11 23.82 9.26
N GLU A 364 -4.03 23.40 8.39
CA GLU A 364 -4.86 24.31 7.58
C GLU A 364 -6.32 23.87 7.54
N VAL A 365 -7.20 24.79 7.11
CA VAL A 365 -8.59 24.46 6.75
C VAL A 365 -8.71 24.67 5.25
N LEU A 366 -8.94 23.57 4.55
CA LEU A 366 -9.16 23.52 3.11
C LEU A 366 -10.59 23.94 2.76
N ALA A 367 -10.87 24.01 1.46
CA ALA A 367 -12.20 24.27 0.94
C ALA A 367 -13.25 23.32 1.55
N GLY A 368 -14.46 23.82 1.77
CA GLY A 368 -15.53 23.06 2.43
C GLY A 368 -15.41 22.95 3.96
N ARG A 369 -14.52 23.75 4.59
CA ARG A 369 -14.20 23.68 6.03
C ARG A 369 -13.59 22.33 6.45
N ILE A 370 -12.78 21.72 5.58
CA ILE A 370 -12.11 20.44 5.85
C ILE A 370 -10.74 20.68 6.50
N PRO A 371 -10.50 20.24 7.74
CA PRO A 371 -9.19 20.30 8.37
C PRO A 371 -8.16 19.41 7.66
N SER A 372 -6.93 19.91 7.57
CA SER A 372 -5.77 19.16 7.09
C SER A 372 -4.61 19.35 8.07
N PHE A 373 -3.98 18.24 8.47
CA PHE A 373 -2.90 18.22 9.45
C PHE A 373 -1.70 17.47 8.87
N ARG A 374 -0.66 18.18 8.44
CA ARG A 374 0.59 17.60 7.95
C ARG A 374 1.34 16.89 9.07
N ALA A 375 1.98 15.77 8.73
CA ALA A 375 2.78 15.01 9.68
C ALA A 375 3.89 15.87 10.30
N LEU A 376 4.02 15.81 11.63
CA LEU A 376 5.05 16.52 12.40
C LEU A 376 6.16 15.60 12.92
N THR A 377 6.07 14.30 12.65
CA THR A 377 7.06 13.30 13.07
C THR A 377 7.78 12.68 11.89
N SER A 378 9.07 12.42 12.09
CA SER A 378 9.95 11.76 11.14
C SER A 378 10.19 10.30 11.55
N PHE A 379 10.67 9.49 10.62
CA PHE A 379 11.15 8.14 10.92
C PHE A 379 12.45 7.84 10.17
N ASN A 380 13.20 6.88 10.68
CA ASN A 380 14.36 6.31 10.02
C ASN A 380 14.43 4.82 10.37
N MET A 381 14.38 3.98 9.35
CA MET A 381 14.31 2.51 9.49
C MET A 381 15.62 1.85 9.92
N ASP A 382 16.73 2.58 9.83
CA ASP A 382 18.05 2.08 10.23
C ASP A 382 18.33 2.32 11.72
N LEU A 383 17.46 3.06 12.42
CA LEU A 383 17.65 3.36 13.83
C LEU A 383 17.24 2.18 14.73
N GLY A 384 18.04 1.97 15.77
CA GLY A 384 17.64 1.11 16.89
C GLY A 384 16.45 1.69 17.67
N GLU A 385 15.87 0.86 18.54
CA GLU A 385 14.65 1.20 19.28
C GLU A 385 14.75 2.51 20.08
N ALA A 386 15.80 2.66 20.89
CA ALA A 386 15.98 3.86 21.72
C ALA A 386 16.14 5.15 20.88
N ALA A 387 16.87 5.06 19.77
CA ALA A 387 17.06 6.19 18.85
C ALA A 387 15.77 6.53 18.09
N THR A 388 14.97 5.53 17.74
CA THR A 388 13.64 5.74 17.13
C THR A 388 12.69 6.45 18.09
N MET A 389 12.68 6.05 19.36
CA MET A 389 11.86 6.72 20.38
C MET A 389 12.31 8.16 20.63
N GLN A 390 13.62 8.38 20.72
CA GLN A 390 14.18 9.70 20.93
C GLN A 390 13.88 10.63 19.75
N LEU A 391 14.00 10.14 18.51
CA LEU A 391 13.66 10.91 17.30
C LEU A 391 12.22 11.43 17.34
N MET A 392 11.25 10.57 17.70
CA MET A 392 9.86 10.99 17.80
C MET A 392 9.65 12.02 18.92
N LEU A 393 10.28 11.85 20.09
CA LEU A 393 10.19 12.82 21.18
C LEU A 393 10.80 14.17 20.81
N ASP A 394 11.93 14.16 20.11
CA ASP A 394 12.62 15.38 19.67
C ASP A 394 11.76 16.13 18.65
N ASP A 395 11.19 15.44 17.67
CA ASP A 395 10.27 16.03 16.70
C ASP A 395 9.03 16.62 17.39
N LEU A 396 8.40 15.87 18.31
CA LEU A 396 7.20 16.34 19.01
C LEU A 396 7.50 17.59 19.84
N ARG A 397 8.63 17.63 20.55
CA ARG A 397 9.03 18.81 21.34
C ARG A 397 9.43 19.99 20.45
N ALA A 398 10.13 19.75 19.36
CA ALA A 398 10.60 20.79 18.44
C ALA A 398 9.46 21.44 17.65
N TYR A 399 8.45 20.65 17.27
CA TYR A 399 7.36 21.10 16.40
C TYR A 399 6.01 21.24 17.10
N THR A 400 5.97 21.21 18.44
CA THR A 400 4.76 21.60 19.17
C THR A 400 4.47 23.07 18.92
N PRO A 401 3.32 23.44 18.34
CA PRO A 401 2.95 24.84 18.14
C PRO A 401 2.93 25.59 19.48
N VAL A 402 3.35 26.85 19.52
CA VAL A 402 3.38 27.64 20.76
C VAL A 402 1.98 28.10 21.19
N GLN A 403 1.10 28.36 20.21
CA GLN A 403 -0.27 28.83 20.48
C GLN A 403 -1.14 27.68 20.99
N ARG A 404 -2.03 27.98 21.95
CA ARG A 404 -2.99 27.00 22.52
C ARG A 404 -4.44 27.38 22.16
N PRO A 405 -5.32 26.39 21.91
CA PRO A 405 -5.03 24.96 21.82
C PRO A 405 -4.15 24.64 20.59
N ALA A 406 -3.29 23.63 20.72
CA ALA A 406 -2.40 23.17 19.63
C ALA A 406 -2.85 21.80 19.10
N PHE A 407 -2.45 21.48 17.86
CA PHE A 407 -2.88 20.27 17.16
C PHE A 407 -1.69 19.64 16.43
N MET A 408 -1.51 18.32 16.57
CA MET A 408 -0.36 17.62 16.00
C MET A 408 -0.78 16.29 15.36
N HIS A 409 -0.45 16.11 14.08
CA HIS A 409 -0.50 14.82 13.44
C HIS A 409 0.82 14.07 13.67
N VAL A 410 0.74 12.97 14.42
CA VAL A 410 1.83 12.02 14.66
C VAL A 410 1.71 10.89 13.65
N PHE A 411 2.58 10.91 12.63
CA PHE A 411 2.75 9.79 11.71
C PHE A 411 3.57 8.70 12.40
N VAL A 412 3.00 7.51 12.54
CA VAL A 412 3.65 6.35 13.15
C VAL A 412 3.94 5.33 12.07
N GLN A 413 5.20 5.28 11.62
CA GLN A 413 5.70 4.20 10.77
C GLN A 413 5.53 2.87 11.51
N CYS A 414 4.71 1.91 11.06
CA CYS A 414 4.18 0.91 11.98
C CYS A 414 5.22 -0.11 12.48
N TYR A 415 6.35 -0.30 11.81
CA TYR A 415 7.24 -1.45 12.04
C TYR A 415 8.04 -1.40 13.35
N PRO A 416 8.65 -0.27 13.79
CA PRO A 416 9.40 -0.23 15.05
C PRO A 416 8.51 -0.05 16.30
N TRP A 417 7.24 0.33 16.14
CA TRP A 417 6.37 0.73 17.25
C TRP A 417 5.44 -0.38 17.77
N SER A 418 4.79 -0.07 18.89
CA SER A 418 3.64 -0.78 19.49
C SER A 418 2.87 0.20 20.38
N PRO A 419 1.63 -0.09 20.80
CA PRO A 419 0.88 0.74 21.75
C PRO A 419 1.64 0.98 23.06
N THR A 420 2.32 -0.03 23.60
CA THR A 420 3.18 0.12 24.79
C THR A 420 4.27 1.17 24.59
N LYS A 421 4.98 1.15 23.45
CA LYS A 421 6.05 2.13 23.16
C LYS A 421 5.50 3.54 22.97
N LEU A 422 4.37 3.66 22.27
CA LEU A 422 3.68 4.94 22.08
C LEU A 422 3.21 5.52 23.41
N ARG A 423 2.71 4.70 24.34
CA ARG A 423 2.37 5.17 25.70
C ARG A 423 3.58 5.76 26.41
N GLY A 424 4.75 5.13 26.30
CA GLY A 424 5.99 5.67 26.88
C GLY A 424 6.37 7.05 26.32
N VAL A 425 6.13 7.30 25.03
CA VAL A 425 6.31 8.64 24.41
C VAL A 425 5.32 9.64 25.02
N LEU A 426 4.05 9.29 25.12
CA LEU A 426 3.00 10.15 25.67
C LEU A 426 3.28 10.52 27.14
N GLU A 427 3.70 9.55 27.95
CA GLU A 427 4.10 9.76 29.35
C GLU A 427 5.29 10.72 29.47
N ALA A 428 6.27 10.62 28.56
CA ALA A 428 7.45 11.48 28.52
C ALA A 428 7.18 12.92 28.02
N LEU A 429 6.05 13.14 27.32
CA LEU A 429 5.58 14.48 26.95
C LEU A 429 4.81 15.16 28.09
N GLY A 430 4.08 14.37 28.90
CA GLY A 430 3.36 14.84 30.07
C GLY A 430 1.91 15.26 29.81
N PRO A 431 1.17 15.69 30.85
CA PRO A 431 -0.28 15.83 30.86
C PRO A 431 -0.84 17.03 30.05
N GLU A 432 0.03 17.83 29.45
CA GLU A 432 -0.36 18.87 28.49
C GLU A 432 -0.78 18.28 27.13
N TYR A 433 -0.21 17.13 26.78
CA TYR A 433 -0.45 16.43 25.53
C TYR A 433 -1.59 15.43 25.70
N VAL A 434 -2.64 15.61 24.92
CA VAL A 434 -3.86 14.81 24.99
C VAL A 434 -4.01 14.01 23.70
N PRO A 435 -3.78 12.69 23.72
CA PRO A 435 -4.04 11.85 22.56
C PRO A 435 -5.54 11.79 22.29
N VAL A 436 -5.93 12.09 21.05
CA VAL A 436 -7.32 12.07 20.58
C VAL A 436 -7.42 11.32 19.27
N ARG A 437 -8.60 10.79 18.96
CA ARG A 437 -8.87 10.25 17.62
C ARG A 437 -8.83 11.38 16.58
N ALA A 438 -8.56 11.04 15.33
CA ALA A 438 -8.36 12.04 14.28
C ALA A 438 -9.65 12.82 13.96
N ASP A 439 -10.81 12.15 14.01
CA ASP A 439 -12.14 12.79 13.89
C ASP A 439 -12.39 13.79 15.01
N GLU A 440 -12.00 13.46 16.24
CA GLU A 440 -12.08 14.38 17.38
C GLU A 440 -11.14 15.57 17.23
N MET A 441 -9.89 15.32 16.81
CA MET A 441 -8.92 16.37 16.55
C MET A 441 -9.44 17.36 15.50
N ALA A 442 -10.06 16.86 14.43
CA ALA A 442 -10.67 17.67 13.38
C ALA A 442 -11.81 18.56 13.93
N ARG A 443 -12.71 18.00 14.75
CA ARG A 443 -13.79 18.75 15.42
C ARG A 443 -13.23 19.85 16.33
N LEU A 444 -12.33 19.48 17.25
CA LEU A 444 -11.72 20.41 18.21
C LEU A 444 -10.96 21.55 17.50
N TYR A 445 -10.30 21.25 16.38
CA TYR A 445 -9.63 22.25 15.57
C TYR A 445 -10.60 23.25 14.97
N LEU A 446 -11.73 22.79 14.43
CA LEU A 446 -12.78 23.69 13.91
C LEU A 446 -13.43 24.54 15.01
N GLU A 447 -13.68 23.98 16.20
CA GLU A 447 -14.20 24.71 17.36
C GLU A 447 -13.22 25.75 17.93
N SER A 448 -11.91 25.51 17.76
CA SER A 448 -10.89 26.44 18.22
C SER A 448 -10.87 27.73 17.39
N ARG A 449 -11.41 27.69 16.17
CA ARG A 449 -11.40 28.76 15.19
C ARG A 449 -12.71 29.58 15.21
N PRO A 450 -12.62 30.89 14.91
CA PRO A 450 -13.79 31.78 14.87
C PRO A 450 -14.77 31.49 13.74
#